data_AF-A0A2V2RTP0-F1
#
_entry.id   AF-A0A2V2RTP0-F1
#
_cell.length_a   1.000
_cell.length_b   1.000
_cell.length_c   1.000
_cell.angle_alpha   90.00
_cell.angle_beta   90.00
_cell.angle_gamma   90.00
#
_symmetry.space_group_name_H-M   'P 1'
#
loop_
_entity.id
_entity.type
_entity.pdbx_description
1 polymer ?
#
loop_
_entity_poly.entity_id
_entity_poly.type
_entity_poly.pdbx_seq_one_letter_code
_entity_poly.pdbx_strand_id
1 'polypeptide(L)'
;MEKWIFENWLSPGDVVMLTAAVRDLHRAYPGRFLTDVRTSCPALWRHNPHLTPLKPKGRGVRSMLCHYPLIHQSNTAPYHFIHGFIEYFNAKLGLNIRPTEFKGDIHLGRREKSNPGPVEEMLGNGALSLAERFRLKERSGLRGEEHGPYWIISAGGKYDFTVKWWHRRRWQEVVDHFHGRLLFVQVGDKGHYHPPLKGVLDLRGKTSLR
;
A
#
# COMPACT_ATOMS: atom_id res chain seq x y z
N MET A 1 -28.60 7.47 -11.59
CA MET A 1 -27.32 7.12 -10.94
C MET A 1 -26.93 5.71 -11.35
N GLU A 2 -25.75 5.57 -11.94
CA GLU A 2 -25.23 4.30 -12.46
C GLU A 2 -24.59 3.48 -11.32
N LYS A 3 -24.96 2.21 -11.16
CA LYS A 3 -24.44 1.35 -10.09
C LYS A 3 -23.39 0.38 -10.65
N TRP A 4 -22.17 0.46 -10.14
CA TRP A 4 -21.04 -0.32 -10.63
C TRP A 4 -20.26 -1.00 -9.50
N ILE A 5 -19.90 -2.26 -9.71
CA ILE A 5 -18.91 -2.98 -8.93
C ILE A 5 -17.66 -3.12 -9.80
N PHE A 6 -16.55 -2.53 -9.37
CA PHE A 6 -15.26 -2.64 -10.07
C PHE A 6 -14.43 -3.76 -9.46
N GLU A 7 -14.04 -4.73 -10.28
CA GLU A 7 -13.31 -5.91 -9.83
C GLU A 7 -11.84 -5.86 -10.27
N ASN A 8 -10.91 -6.23 -9.39
CA ASN A 8 -9.49 -6.37 -9.76
C ASN A 8 -8.74 -7.31 -8.79
N TRP A 9 -8.11 -8.35 -9.33
CA TRP A 9 -7.50 -9.41 -8.53
C TRP A 9 -5.97 -9.39 -8.52
N LEU A 10 -5.37 -8.25 -8.83
CA LEU A 10 -3.91 -8.10 -8.98
C LEU A 10 -3.23 -7.73 -7.65
N SER A 11 -2.00 -7.24 -7.69
CA SER A 11 -1.21 -7.02 -6.47
C SER A 11 -1.67 -5.76 -5.72
N PRO A 12 -1.31 -5.58 -4.44
CA PRO A 12 -1.65 -4.37 -3.69
C PRO A 12 -1.28 -3.07 -4.42
N GLY A 13 -0.09 -3.00 -5.03
CA GLY A 13 0.35 -1.81 -5.77
C GLY A 13 -0.55 -1.45 -6.96
N ASP A 14 -1.10 -2.45 -7.67
CA ASP A 14 -2.05 -2.23 -8.77
C ASP A 14 -3.39 -1.72 -8.21
N VAL A 15 -3.89 -2.35 -7.15
CA VAL A 15 -5.14 -1.94 -6.49
C VAL A 15 -5.04 -0.52 -5.94
N VAL A 16 -3.88 -0.08 -5.44
CA VAL A 16 -3.67 1.32 -5.04
C VAL A 16 -3.88 2.28 -6.22
N MET A 17 -3.47 1.95 -7.44
CA MET A 17 -3.77 2.79 -8.61
C MET A 17 -5.26 2.80 -8.98
N LEU A 18 -5.96 1.68 -8.78
CA LEU A 18 -7.42 1.63 -8.97
C LEU A 18 -8.15 2.56 -8.00
N THR A 19 -7.66 2.73 -6.75
CA THR A 19 -8.25 3.71 -5.81
C THR A 19 -8.20 5.15 -6.35
N ALA A 20 -7.11 5.55 -7.02
CA ALA A 20 -7.01 6.85 -7.67
C ALA A 20 -8.04 7.01 -8.80
N ALA A 21 -8.19 5.98 -9.64
CA ALA A 21 -9.16 6.01 -10.74
C ALA A 21 -10.61 6.14 -10.24
N VAL A 22 -10.97 5.46 -9.14
CA VAL A 22 -12.31 5.58 -8.53
C VAL A 22 -12.52 6.97 -7.92
N ARG A 23 -11.54 7.53 -7.21
CA ARG A 23 -11.59 8.92 -6.73
C ARG A 23 -11.85 9.89 -7.88
N ASP A 24 -11.08 9.75 -8.97
CA ASP A 24 -11.14 10.68 -10.09
C ASP A 24 -12.41 10.51 -10.93
N LEU A 25 -12.98 9.29 -11.00
CA LEU A 25 -14.32 9.04 -11.55
C LEU A 25 -15.39 9.89 -10.82
N HIS A 26 -15.39 9.85 -9.48
CA HIS A 26 -16.37 10.59 -8.67
C HIS A 26 -16.17 12.10 -8.71
N ARG A 27 -14.92 12.56 -8.80
CA ARG A 27 -14.60 13.99 -8.95
C ARG A 27 -15.01 14.52 -10.32
N ALA A 28 -14.76 13.76 -11.39
CA ALA A 28 -15.10 14.16 -12.75
C ALA A 28 -16.61 14.12 -13.02
N TYR A 29 -17.35 13.23 -12.35
CA TYR A 29 -18.79 13.06 -12.54
C TYR A 29 -19.56 12.98 -11.21
N PRO A 30 -19.66 14.09 -10.45
CA PRO A 30 -20.33 14.10 -9.16
C PRO A 30 -21.78 13.60 -9.24
N GLY A 31 -22.15 12.67 -8.35
CA GLY A 31 -23.52 12.14 -8.26
C GLY A 31 -23.96 11.25 -9.43
N ARG A 32 -23.10 11.01 -10.43
CA ARG A 32 -23.46 10.12 -11.54
C ARG A 32 -23.37 8.64 -11.16
N PHE A 33 -22.41 8.27 -10.31
CA PHE A 33 -22.07 6.88 -10.00
C PHE A 33 -22.32 6.51 -8.53
N LEU A 34 -22.81 5.29 -8.29
CA LEU A 34 -22.64 4.56 -7.03
C LEU A 34 -21.68 3.41 -7.31
N THR A 35 -20.55 3.41 -6.60
CA THR A 35 -19.49 2.43 -6.86
C THR A 35 -19.23 1.57 -5.65
N ASP A 36 -18.97 0.30 -5.89
CA ASP A 36 -18.40 -0.65 -4.94
C ASP A 36 -17.22 -1.37 -5.64
N VAL A 37 -16.45 -2.15 -4.91
CA VAL A 37 -15.25 -2.83 -5.43
C VAL A 37 -15.11 -4.26 -4.92
N ARG A 38 -14.56 -5.16 -5.73
CA ARG A 38 -14.12 -6.50 -5.30
C ARG A 38 -12.67 -6.67 -5.70
N THR A 39 -11.78 -6.73 -4.71
CA THR A 39 -10.35 -6.83 -4.99
C THR A 39 -9.65 -7.87 -4.13
N SER A 40 -8.48 -8.30 -4.58
CA SER A 40 -7.54 -9.13 -3.80
C SER A 40 -7.06 -8.44 -2.51
N CYS A 41 -7.19 -7.12 -2.42
CA CYS A 41 -6.71 -6.29 -1.32
C CYS A 41 -7.84 -5.42 -0.75
N PRO A 42 -8.93 -6.02 -0.23
CA PRO A 42 -10.11 -5.26 0.21
C PRO A 42 -9.81 -4.29 1.35
N ALA A 43 -8.78 -4.58 2.15
CA ALA A 43 -8.35 -3.71 3.24
C ALA A 43 -7.95 -2.30 2.76
N LEU A 44 -7.41 -2.13 1.55
CA LEU A 44 -7.03 -0.82 1.01
C LEU A 44 -8.23 0.13 0.87
N TRP A 45 -9.43 -0.43 0.68
CA TRP A 45 -10.66 0.33 0.45
C TRP A 45 -11.42 0.70 1.72
N ARG A 46 -10.98 0.24 2.91
CA ARG A 46 -11.60 0.63 4.18
C ARG A 46 -11.62 2.16 4.31
N HIS A 47 -12.74 2.68 4.82
CA HIS A 47 -13.00 4.10 5.02
C HIS A 47 -12.98 4.97 3.75
N ASN A 48 -12.96 4.38 2.54
CA ASN A 48 -13.00 5.17 1.31
C ASN A 48 -14.40 5.81 1.13
N PRO A 49 -14.50 7.15 1.03
CA PRO A 49 -15.77 7.87 0.99
C PRO A 49 -16.52 7.74 -0.34
N HIS A 50 -15.85 7.23 -1.37
CA HIS A 50 -16.43 7.06 -2.71
C HIS A 50 -17.20 5.74 -2.85
N LEU A 51 -17.07 4.82 -1.89
CA LEU A 51 -17.71 3.52 -1.96
C LEU A 51 -19.06 3.48 -1.27
N THR A 52 -20.02 2.85 -1.93
CA THR A 52 -21.32 2.47 -1.40
C THR A 52 -21.47 0.96 -1.57
N PRO A 53 -21.70 0.17 -0.51
CA PRO A 53 -21.85 -1.28 -0.65
C PRO A 53 -22.99 -1.65 -1.62
N LEU A 54 -22.71 -2.49 -2.60
CA LEU A 54 -23.65 -2.97 -3.61
C LEU A 54 -23.75 -4.49 -3.60
N LYS A 55 -24.97 -5.01 -3.81
CA LYS A 55 -25.20 -6.45 -3.99
C LYS A 55 -24.89 -6.83 -5.45
N PRO A 56 -24.04 -7.84 -5.74
CA PRO A 56 -23.66 -8.21 -7.12
C PRO A 56 -24.81 -8.54 -8.08
N LYS A 57 -25.95 -8.99 -7.55
CA LYS A 57 -27.17 -9.27 -8.33
C LYS A 57 -28.30 -8.30 -7.98
N GLY A 58 -27.97 -7.14 -7.42
CA GLY A 58 -28.93 -6.09 -7.12
C GLY A 58 -29.49 -5.47 -8.41
N ARG A 59 -30.73 -4.99 -8.37
CA ARG A 59 -31.38 -4.34 -9.51
C ARG A 59 -30.54 -3.17 -10.05
N GLY A 60 -30.14 -3.27 -11.32
CA GLY A 60 -29.37 -2.25 -12.02
C GLY A 60 -27.89 -2.17 -11.65
N VAL A 61 -27.38 -3.12 -10.85
CA VAL A 61 -25.94 -3.22 -10.53
C VAL A 61 -25.24 -3.93 -11.67
N ARG A 62 -24.15 -3.34 -12.16
CA ARG A 62 -23.26 -3.91 -13.18
C ARG A 62 -21.88 -4.16 -12.57
N SER A 63 -21.18 -5.18 -13.07
CA SER A 63 -19.79 -5.45 -12.69
C SER A 63 -18.86 -5.24 -13.88
N MET A 64 -17.62 -4.82 -13.61
CA MET A 64 -16.56 -4.75 -14.60
C MET A 64 -15.24 -5.21 -14.01
N LEU A 65 -14.64 -6.23 -14.61
CA LEU A 65 -13.24 -6.57 -14.35
C LEU A 65 -12.35 -5.48 -14.95
N CYS A 66 -11.58 -4.83 -14.09
CA CYS A 66 -10.77 -3.67 -14.41
C CYS A 66 -9.37 -4.11 -14.83
N HIS A 67 -8.96 -3.64 -16.00
CA HIS A 67 -7.64 -3.88 -16.58
C HIS A 67 -6.93 -2.54 -16.81
N TYR A 68 -5.66 -2.58 -17.18
CA TYR A 68 -4.87 -1.40 -17.55
C TYR A 68 -3.99 -1.67 -18.80
N PRO A 69 -4.58 -1.88 -19.99
CA PRO A 69 -3.81 -2.22 -21.19
C PRO A 69 -2.69 -1.23 -21.55
N LEU A 70 -2.78 0.01 -21.06
CA LEU A 70 -1.74 1.04 -21.18
C LEU A 70 -0.33 0.54 -20.79
N ILE A 71 -0.22 -0.39 -19.85
CA ILE A 71 1.08 -0.95 -19.44
C ILE A 71 1.84 -1.60 -20.61
N HIS A 72 1.15 -2.08 -21.63
CA HIS A 72 1.78 -2.65 -22.83
C HIS A 72 2.50 -1.61 -23.70
N GLN A 73 2.37 -0.32 -23.38
CA GLN A 73 3.10 0.80 -23.99
C GLN A 73 4.23 1.32 -23.08
N SER A 74 4.61 0.55 -22.05
CA SER A 74 5.77 0.87 -21.22
C SER A 74 7.01 1.02 -22.11
N ASN A 75 7.78 2.11 -21.91
CA ASN A 75 8.93 2.53 -22.72
C ASN A 75 8.63 3.11 -24.11
N THR A 76 7.38 3.12 -24.57
CA THR A 76 7.01 3.72 -25.86
C THR A 76 6.08 4.92 -25.75
N ALA A 77 5.46 5.12 -24.58
CA ALA A 77 4.63 6.28 -24.28
C ALA A 77 4.94 6.88 -22.89
N PRO A 78 4.81 8.21 -22.72
CA PRO A 78 5.21 8.92 -21.50
C PRO A 78 4.11 8.89 -20.42
N TYR A 79 3.39 7.78 -20.26
CA TYR A 79 2.31 7.68 -19.30
C TYR A 79 2.74 7.01 -18.00
N HIS A 80 2.49 7.68 -16.88
CA HIS A 80 2.62 7.07 -15.56
C HIS A 80 1.49 6.06 -15.31
N PHE A 81 1.75 5.02 -14.52
CA PHE A 81 0.79 3.95 -14.24
C PHE A 81 -0.55 4.45 -13.66
N ILE A 82 -0.57 5.60 -12.97
CA ILE A 82 -1.79 6.24 -12.47
C ILE A 82 -2.85 6.49 -13.56
N HIS A 83 -2.44 6.61 -14.83
CA HIS A 83 -3.36 6.78 -15.97
C HIS A 83 -4.03 5.47 -16.41
N GLY A 84 -3.47 4.30 -16.07
CA GLY A 84 -3.85 3.03 -16.69
C GLY A 84 -5.31 2.65 -16.50
N PHE A 85 -5.81 2.66 -15.26
CA PHE A 85 -7.23 2.38 -15.00
C PHE A 85 -8.16 3.52 -15.44
N ILE A 86 -7.70 4.76 -15.41
CA ILE A 86 -8.46 5.93 -15.88
C ILE A 86 -8.73 5.81 -17.39
N GLU A 87 -7.71 5.48 -18.18
CA GLU A 87 -7.87 5.24 -19.62
C GLU A 87 -8.84 4.09 -19.88
N TYR A 88 -8.72 3.00 -19.11
CA TYR A 88 -9.64 1.87 -19.22
C TYR A 88 -11.09 2.28 -18.92
N PHE A 89 -11.33 3.09 -17.88
CA PHE A 89 -12.66 3.63 -17.56
C PHE A 89 -13.18 4.53 -18.68
N ASN A 90 -12.34 5.43 -19.19
CA ASN A 90 -12.72 6.31 -20.30
C ASN A 90 -13.16 5.51 -21.53
N ALA A 91 -12.38 4.50 -21.91
CA ALA A 91 -12.69 3.64 -23.05
C ALA A 91 -13.94 2.78 -22.83
N LYS A 92 -14.10 2.16 -21.66
CA LYS A 92 -15.20 1.22 -21.40
C LYS A 92 -16.53 1.88 -21.02
N LEU A 93 -16.49 3.06 -20.41
CA LEU A 93 -17.66 3.75 -19.90
C LEU A 93 -18.01 5.01 -20.71
N GLY A 94 -17.24 5.33 -21.77
CA GLY A 94 -17.44 6.52 -22.58
C GLY A 94 -17.24 7.81 -21.78
N LEU A 95 -16.16 7.88 -21.02
CA LEU A 95 -15.85 8.98 -20.10
C LEU A 95 -14.60 9.75 -20.54
N ASN A 96 -14.34 10.86 -19.87
CA ASN A 96 -13.16 11.71 -20.06
C ASN A 96 -12.57 12.14 -18.71
N ILE A 97 -12.35 11.16 -17.83
CA ILE A 97 -11.69 11.31 -16.54
C ILE A 97 -10.22 11.67 -16.77
N ARG A 98 -9.69 12.57 -15.94
CA ARG A 98 -8.26 12.90 -15.86
C ARG A 98 -7.79 12.74 -14.41
N PRO A 99 -6.52 12.34 -14.18
CA PRO A 99 -5.99 12.29 -12.82
C PRO A 99 -6.09 13.65 -12.14
N THR A 100 -6.64 13.70 -10.93
CA THR A 100 -6.72 14.97 -10.18
C THR A 100 -5.60 15.10 -9.14
N GLU A 101 -5.03 13.98 -8.69
CA GLU A 101 -3.87 13.93 -7.78
C GLU A 101 -2.93 12.80 -8.19
N PHE A 102 -1.61 13.03 -8.09
CA PHE A 102 -0.58 12.07 -8.46
C PHE A 102 -0.26 11.06 -7.34
N LYS A 103 -1.29 10.39 -6.82
CA LYS A 103 -1.19 9.34 -5.80
C LYS A 103 -2.44 8.45 -5.76
N GLY A 104 -2.34 7.29 -5.11
CA GLY A 104 -3.48 6.49 -4.68
C GLY A 104 -4.40 7.23 -3.70
N ASP A 105 -5.54 6.63 -3.39
CA ASP A 105 -6.60 7.17 -2.54
C ASP A 105 -6.95 6.20 -1.39
N ILE A 106 -6.07 6.18 -0.38
CA ILE A 106 -6.20 5.33 0.82
C ILE A 106 -6.65 6.19 2.00
N HIS A 107 -7.62 5.68 2.75
CA HIS A 107 -8.23 6.39 3.88
C HIS A 107 -7.99 5.64 5.18
N LEU A 108 -7.42 6.34 6.16
CA LEU A 108 -7.29 5.86 7.54
C LEU A 108 -8.49 6.34 8.37
N GLY A 109 -9.10 5.43 9.11
CA GLY A 109 -10.13 5.72 10.10
C GLY A 109 -9.56 6.48 11.31
N ARG A 110 -10.45 7.00 12.16
CA ARG A 110 -10.04 7.78 13.35
C ARG A 110 -9.11 6.99 14.28
N ARG A 111 -9.44 5.71 14.54
CA ARG A 111 -8.62 4.82 15.38
C ARG A 111 -7.25 4.53 14.77
N GLU A 112 -7.19 4.27 13.45
CA GLU A 112 -5.91 4.05 12.74
C GLU A 112 -4.99 5.27 12.82
N LYS A 113 -5.55 6.48 12.91
CA LYS A 113 -4.77 7.73 13.06
C LYS A 113 -4.33 8.01 14.50
N SER A 114 -5.04 7.48 15.50
CA SER A 114 -4.81 7.81 16.91
C SER A 114 -4.05 6.74 17.67
N ASN A 115 -4.06 5.49 17.19
CA ASN A 115 -3.44 4.38 17.89
C ASN A 115 -1.96 4.25 17.53
N PRO A 116 -1.11 3.81 18.48
CA PRO A 116 0.25 3.39 18.16
C PRO A 116 0.19 2.28 17.10
N GLY A 117 1.07 2.35 16.10
CA GLY A 117 1.21 1.29 15.12
C GLY A 117 1.86 0.04 15.72
N PRO A 118 1.96 -1.06 14.95
CA PRO A 118 2.56 -2.30 15.44
C PRO A 118 4.00 -2.14 15.93
N VAL A 119 4.74 -1.19 15.36
CA VAL A 119 6.12 -0.89 15.79
C VAL A 119 6.09 -0.22 17.15
N GLU A 120 5.31 0.83 17.31
CA GLU A 120 5.14 1.59 18.55
C GLU A 120 4.63 0.69 19.69
N GLU A 121 3.65 -0.18 19.42
CA GLU A 121 3.14 -1.15 20.39
C GLU A 121 4.25 -2.13 20.84
N MET A 122 5.06 -2.65 19.90
CA MET A 122 6.18 -3.54 20.25
C MET A 122 7.27 -2.83 21.04
N LEU A 123 7.53 -1.57 20.74
CA LEU A 123 8.51 -0.75 21.45
C LEU A 123 8.01 -0.41 22.88
N GLY A 124 6.70 -0.17 23.05
CA GLY A 124 6.06 0.09 24.34
C GLY A 124 5.90 -1.14 25.25
N ASN A 125 5.43 -2.28 24.72
CA ASN A 125 4.89 -3.41 25.50
C ASN A 125 5.90 -4.46 26.01
N GLY A 126 7.14 -4.10 26.33
CA GLY A 126 8.11 -5.09 26.84
C GLY A 126 8.64 -6.10 25.80
N ALA A 127 8.16 -6.08 24.55
CA ALA A 127 8.42 -7.12 23.55
C ALA A 127 9.88 -7.15 23.03
N LEU A 128 10.61 -6.06 23.20
CA LEU A 128 12.05 -6.04 23.08
C LEU A 128 12.70 -6.55 24.36
N SER A 129 13.66 -7.47 24.22
CA SER A 129 14.52 -7.91 25.32
C SER A 129 15.20 -6.70 25.98
N LEU A 130 15.58 -6.84 27.26
CA LEU A 130 16.32 -5.79 27.97
C LEU A 130 17.54 -5.31 27.15
N ALA A 131 18.27 -6.23 26.51
CA ALA A 131 19.42 -5.90 25.68
C ALA A 131 19.07 -5.06 24.44
N GLU A 132 17.91 -5.32 23.81
CA GLU A 132 17.41 -4.52 22.70
C GLU A 132 16.92 -3.14 23.14
N ARG A 133 16.28 -3.05 24.32
CA ARG A 133 15.89 -1.78 24.95
C ARG A 133 17.10 -0.94 25.35
N PHE A 134 18.13 -1.55 25.93
CA PHE A 134 19.38 -0.88 26.29
C PHE A 134 20.12 -0.35 25.07
N ARG A 135 20.23 -1.16 24.00
CA ARG A 135 20.79 -0.66 22.73
C ARG A 135 20.00 0.53 22.20
N LEU A 136 18.67 0.50 22.21
CA LEU A 136 17.86 1.63 21.73
C LEU A 136 17.98 2.88 22.61
N LYS A 137 18.01 2.74 23.94
CA LYS A 137 18.14 3.87 24.89
C LYS A 137 19.50 4.56 24.88
N GLU A 138 20.61 3.83 24.74
CA GLU A 138 21.94 4.46 24.59
C GLU A 138 22.11 5.16 23.23
N ARG A 139 21.37 4.72 22.20
CA ARG A 139 21.56 5.14 20.79
C ARG A 139 20.75 6.36 20.36
N SER A 140 19.64 6.68 21.02
CA SER A 140 18.79 7.80 20.60
C SER A 140 19.26 9.16 21.12
N GLY A 141 20.15 9.21 22.13
CA GLY A 141 20.54 10.46 22.81
C GLY A 141 19.37 11.21 23.47
N LEU A 142 18.16 10.66 23.39
CA LEU A 142 16.92 11.25 23.87
C LEU A 142 16.67 10.75 25.29
N ARG A 143 16.70 11.68 26.25
CA ARG A 143 16.21 11.44 27.62
C ARG A 143 14.68 11.40 27.56
N GLY A 144 14.08 10.22 27.44
CA GLY A 144 12.63 10.04 27.45
C GLY A 144 12.20 8.63 27.09
N GLU A 145 10.97 8.25 27.46
CA GLU A 145 10.37 6.94 27.17
C GLU A 145 9.96 6.75 25.69
N GLU A 146 10.21 7.75 24.84
CA GLU A 146 9.91 7.71 23.41
C GLU A 146 11.04 7.04 22.62
N HIS A 147 10.67 6.11 21.75
CA HIS A 147 11.60 5.50 20.81
C HIS A 147 11.98 6.52 19.72
N GLY A 148 13.23 6.50 19.29
CA GLY A 148 13.68 7.31 18.16
C GLY A 148 12.99 6.91 16.84
N PRO A 149 13.10 7.75 15.79
CA PRO A 149 12.49 7.46 14.49
C PRO A 149 12.98 6.13 13.91
N TYR A 150 12.14 5.49 13.10
CA TYR A 150 12.46 4.25 12.40
C TYR A 150 12.11 4.34 10.92
N TRP A 151 12.79 3.54 10.10
CA TRP A 151 12.46 3.37 8.67
C TRP A 151 11.96 1.96 8.40
N ILE A 152 10.91 1.86 7.59
CA ILE A 152 10.41 0.58 7.08
C ILE A 152 11.20 0.20 5.83
N ILE A 153 11.63 -1.06 5.76
CA ILE A 153 12.35 -1.62 4.62
C ILE A 153 11.64 -2.87 4.10
N SER A 154 11.33 -2.88 2.80
CA SER A 154 10.82 -4.07 2.09
C SER A 154 11.92 -4.61 1.17
N ALA A 155 12.81 -5.41 1.75
CA ALA A 155 13.96 -5.96 1.04
C ALA A 155 13.58 -7.27 0.35
N GLY A 156 12.96 -7.19 -0.82
CA GLY A 156 12.59 -8.35 -1.62
C GLY A 156 11.29 -8.18 -2.42
N GLY A 157 10.68 -9.28 -2.82
CA GLY A 157 9.42 -9.27 -3.55
C GLY A 157 8.98 -10.64 -4.05
N LYS A 158 7.98 -10.64 -4.92
CA LYS A 158 7.40 -11.85 -5.51
C LYS A 158 8.38 -12.58 -6.44
N TYR A 159 8.27 -13.91 -6.49
CA TYR A 159 9.10 -14.78 -7.33
C TYR A 159 8.82 -14.69 -8.83
N ASP A 160 7.66 -14.15 -9.22
CA ASP A 160 7.23 -14.02 -10.62
C ASP A 160 7.90 -12.85 -11.37
N PHE A 161 8.36 -11.80 -10.65
CA PHE A 161 8.99 -10.61 -11.24
C PHE A 161 10.24 -10.18 -10.46
N THR A 162 11.29 -11.00 -10.52
CA THR A 162 12.54 -10.82 -9.76
C THR A 162 13.38 -9.61 -10.20
N VAL A 163 13.13 -9.04 -11.39
CA VAL A 163 13.83 -7.84 -11.89
C VAL A 163 13.68 -6.62 -10.96
N LYS A 164 12.64 -6.60 -10.13
CA LYS A 164 12.37 -5.53 -9.16
C LYS A 164 13.19 -5.67 -7.88
N TRP A 165 13.95 -6.75 -7.73
CA TRP A 165 14.67 -7.03 -6.49
C TRP A 165 16.03 -6.33 -6.48
N TRP A 166 16.31 -5.64 -5.38
CA TRP A 166 17.67 -5.15 -5.09
C TRP A 166 18.44 -6.18 -4.26
N HIS A 167 19.72 -6.36 -4.57
CA HIS A 167 20.53 -7.44 -4.03
C HIS A 167 20.63 -7.37 -2.50
N ARG A 168 20.35 -8.49 -1.80
CA ARG A 168 20.31 -8.57 -0.32
C ARG A 168 21.53 -7.93 0.37
N ARG A 169 22.74 -8.17 -0.14
CA ARG A 169 23.97 -7.62 0.47
C ARG A 169 23.98 -6.08 0.46
N ARG A 170 23.42 -5.45 -0.58
CA ARG A 170 23.32 -3.98 -0.67
C ARG A 170 22.29 -3.42 0.30
N TRP A 171 21.17 -4.12 0.50
CA TRP A 171 20.25 -3.79 1.59
C TRP A 171 20.94 -3.86 2.96
N GLN A 172 21.75 -4.88 3.20
CA GLN A 172 22.51 -5.02 4.43
C GLN A 172 23.53 -3.88 4.60
N GLU A 173 24.26 -3.49 3.54
CA GLU A 173 25.19 -2.36 3.56
C GLU A 173 24.49 -1.05 3.98
N VAL A 174 23.24 -0.81 3.55
CA VAL A 174 22.46 0.36 4.01
C VAL A 174 22.15 0.28 5.50
N VAL A 175 21.68 -0.88 5.98
CA VAL A 175 21.38 -1.07 7.41
C VAL A 175 22.63 -0.93 8.27
N ASP A 176 23.75 -1.52 7.83
CA ASP A 176 25.04 -1.46 8.52
C ASP A 176 25.60 -0.04 8.53
N HIS A 177 25.48 0.69 7.42
CA HIS A 177 25.87 2.10 7.35
C HIS A 177 25.17 2.89 8.46
N PHE A 178 23.86 2.77 8.59
CA PHE A 178 23.07 3.49 9.59
C PHE A 178 23.05 2.83 10.98
N HIS A 179 23.89 1.82 11.22
CA HIS A 179 23.95 1.13 12.51
C HIS A 179 24.19 2.12 13.65
N GLY A 180 23.39 2.00 14.71
CA GLY A 180 23.48 2.89 15.87
C GLY A 180 22.80 4.25 15.69
N ARG A 181 22.40 4.62 14.47
CA ARG A 181 21.84 5.95 14.15
C ARG A 181 20.35 5.92 13.81
N LEU A 182 19.86 4.79 13.32
CA LEU A 182 18.47 4.63 12.89
C LEU A 182 17.98 3.19 13.12
N LEU A 183 16.74 3.04 13.58
CA LEU A 183 16.07 1.74 13.65
C LEU A 183 15.48 1.39 12.27
N PHE A 184 15.78 0.20 11.76
CA PHE A 184 15.10 -0.35 10.60
C PHE A 184 14.08 -1.39 11.01
N VAL A 185 12.91 -1.37 10.37
CA VAL A 185 11.83 -2.34 10.53
C VAL A 185 11.64 -3.05 9.20
N GLN A 186 12.03 -4.32 9.13
CA GLN A 186 11.88 -5.11 7.92
C GLN A 186 10.48 -5.70 7.81
N VAL A 187 9.79 -5.41 6.70
CA VAL A 187 8.49 -5.98 6.36
C VAL A 187 8.59 -6.81 5.08
N GLY A 188 7.60 -7.67 4.87
CA GLY A 188 7.54 -8.54 3.70
C GLY A 188 6.53 -9.66 3.89
N ASP A 189 6.00 -10.16 2.79
CA ASP A 189 5.09 -11.31 2.83
C ASP A 189 5.90 -12.60 3.07
N LYS A 190 5.39 -13.50 3.93
CA LYS A 190 6.08 -14.75 4.27
C LYS A 190 6.20 -15.71 3.07
N GLY A 191 5.28 -15.63 2.10
CA GLY A 191 5.27 -16.46 0.89
C GLY A 191 6.16 -15.94 -0.23
N HIS A 192 6.77 -14.77 -0.09
CA HIS A 192 7.62 -14.16 -1.10
C HIS A 192 9.11 -14.17 -0.69
N TYR A 193 9.99 -13.82 -1.62
CA TYR A 193 11.40 -13.68 -1.31
C TYR A 193 11.63 -12.37 -0.55
N HIS A 194 11.84 -12.46 0.76
CA HIS A 194 12.27 -11.34 1.58
C HIS A 194 13.40 -11.81 2.49
N PRO A 195 14.67 -11.82 2.05
CA PRO A 195 15.76 -12.35 2.85
C PRO A 195 15.96 -11.58 4.16
N PRO A 196 16.24 -12.27 5.29
CA PRO A 196 16.44 -11.60 6.57
C PRO A 196 17.66 -10.67 6.52
N LEU A 197 17.51 -9.49 7.11
CA LEU A 197 18.61 -8.56 7.39
C LEU A 197 19.00 -8.64 8.88
N LYS A 198 20.28 -8.40 9.18
CA LYS A 198 20.78 -8.32 10.55
C LYS A 198 20.63 -6.89 11.06
N GLY A 199 20.37 -6.73 12.36
CA GLY A 199 20.30 -5.41 13.00
C GLY A 199 19.01 -4.63 12.74
N VAL A 200 17.94 -5.32 12.32
CA VAL A 200 16.61 -4.74 12.07
C VAL A 200 15.57 -5.38 13.00
N LEU A 201 14.46 -4.67 13.25
CA LEU A 201 13.25 -5.28 13.80
C LEU A 201 12.55 -6.07 12.68
N ASP A 202 12.45 -7.39 12.82
CA ASP A 202 11.91 -8.26 11.78
C ASP A 202 10.40 -8.49 11.94
N LEU A 203 9.62 -7.84 11.09
CA LEU A 203 8.17 -7.96 11.00
C LEU A 203 7.71 -8.65 9.71
N ARG A 204 8.59 -9.34 8.99
CA ARG A 204 8.18 -10.15 7.82
C ARG A 204 7.16 -11.21 8.23
N GLY A 205 6.03 -11.26 7.54
CA GLY A 205 4.92 -12.16 7.85
C GLY A 205 4.21 -11.88 9.18
N LYS A 206 4.47 -10.73 9.82
CA LYS A 206 3.87 -10.34 11.11
C LYS A 206 2.94 -9.12 11.00
N THR A 207 2.79 -8.55 9.80
CA THR A 207 1.95 -7.38 9.55
C THR A 207 0.80 -7.74 8.61
N SER A 208 -0.24 -6.90 8.63
CA SER A 208 -1.32 -6.93 7.63
C SER A 208 -1.13 -5.78 6.63
N LEU A 209 -2.03 -5.65 5.64
CA LEU A 209 -2.08 -4.46 4.76
C LEU A 209 -2.48 -3.18 5.51
N ARG A 210 -3.07 -3.32 6.70
CA ARG A 210 -3.47 -2.25 7.63
C ARG A 210 -2.79 -2.43 8.97
#